data_AF-A0A329N517-F1
#
_entry.id   AF-A0A329N517-F1
#
_cell.length_a   1.000
_cell.length_b   1.000
_cell.length_c   1.000
_cell.angle_alpha   90.00
_cell.angle_beta   90.00
_cell.angle_gamma   90.00
#
_symmetry.space_group_name_H-M   'P 1'
#
loop_
_entity.id
_entity.type
_entity.pdbx_description
1 polymer ?
#
loop_
_entity_poly.entity_id
_entity_poly.type
_entity_poly.pdbx_seq_one_letter_code
_entity_poly.pdbx_strand_id
1 'polypeptide(L)'
;MFIQGDTSRLSDREVLGLHLFRTKARCINCHNSPLFSDNKFHNTGLTYYGRKYEDLGRYGHTGKKEDVGKFRTVTLREVARTAPYMHNGIFPHLRGVINLYDAGMPRPVRKPHQQRDSLFPETSPLLKKLHLTDDEKLSLRAFLLTLTSRARREAPPGLPK
;
A
#
# COMPACT_ATOMS: atom_id res chain seq x y z
N MET A 1 -13.21 -17.77 -12.24
CA MET A 1 -12.74 -16.62 -11.42
C MET A 1 -13.58 -15.40 -11.76
N PHE A 2 -13.70 -14.40 -10.88
CA PHE A 2 -14.43 -13.16 -11.22
C PHE A 2 -13.94 -12.53 -12.54
N ILE A 3 -12.61 -12.50 -12.73
CA ILE A 3 -11.96 -11.99 -13.95
C ILE A 3 -12.20 -12.85 -15.21
N GLN A 4 -12.77 -14.05 -15.07
CA GLN A 4 -13.15 -14.95 -16.17
C GLN A 4 -14.65 -14.86 -16.49
N GLY A 5 -15.37 -13.87 -15.93
CA GLY A 5 -16.80 -13.65 -16.18
C GLY A 5 -17.76 -14.31 -15.16
N ASP A 6 -17.22 -15.02 -14.17
CA ASP A 6 -18.03 -15.63 -13.09
C ASP A 6 -18.38 -14.59 -12.02
N THR A 7 -19.50 -13.90 -12.21
CA THR A 7 -19.96 -12.80 -11.34
C THR A 7 -20.37 -13.27 -9.94
N SER A 8 -20.66 -14.56 -9.76
CA SER A 8 -21.02 -15.14 -8.45
C SER A 8 -19.87 -15.17 -7.43
N ARG A 9 -18.64 -14.88 -7.88
CA ARG A 9 -17.43 -14.96 -7.05
C ARG A 9 -17.25 -13.81 -6.08
N LEU A 10 -17.89 -12.67 -6.33
CA LEU A 10 -17.83 -11.48 -5.49
C LEU A 10 -19.25 -11.07 -5.10
N SER A 11 -19.43 -10.73 -3.83
CA SER A 11 -20.62 -10.04 -3.34
C SER A 11 -20.68 -8.59 -3.86
N ASP A 12 -21.87 -7.99 -3.81
CA ASP A 12 -22.08 -6.58 -4.22
C ASP A 12 -21.14 -5.61 -3.47
N ARG A 13 -20.87 -5.88 -2.19
CA ARG A 13 -19.93 -5.09 -1.40
C ARG A 13 -18.50 -5.20 -1.90
N GLU A 14 -18.06 -6.38 -2.31
CA GLU A 14 -16.73 -6.60 -2.88
C GLU A 14 -16.62 -5.99 -4.28
N VAL A 15 -17.69 -6.04 -5.07
CA VAL A 15 -17.76 -5.36 -6.38
C VAL A 15 -17.70 -3.83 -6.20
N LEU A 16 -18.42 -3.28 -5.22
CA LEU A 16 -18.32 -1.86 -4.86
C LEU A 16 -16.90 -1.51 -4.40
N GLY A 17 -16.27 -2.36 -3.59
CA GLY A 17 -14.88 -2.21 -3.20
C GLY A 17 -13.91 -2.17 -4.37
N LEU A 18 -14.08 -3.05 -5.36
CA LEU A 18 -13.31 -3.04 -6.61
C LEU A 18 -13.56 -1.75 -7.42
N HIS A 19 -14.80 -1.28 -7.47
CA HIS A 19 -15.13 -0.01 -8.12
C HIS A 19 -14.40 1.15 -7.44
N LEU A 20 -14.51 1.26 -6.11
CA LEU A 20 -13.81 2.30 -5.33
C LEU A 20 -12.30 2.23 -5.52
N PHE A 21 -11.72 1.03 -5.49
CA PHE A 21 -10.29 0.79 -5.72
C PHE A 21 -9.80 1.38 -7.05
N ARG A 22 -10.59 1.27 -8.12
CA ARG A 22 -10.25 1.80 -9.45
C ARG A 22 -10.61 3.27 -9.65
N THR A 23 -11.52 3.82 -8.84
CA THR A 23 -12.03 5.19 -8.99
C THR A 23 -11.67 6.05 -7.78
N LYS A 24 -12.63 6.29 -6.88
CA LYS A 24 -12.58 7.27 -5.78
C LYS A 24 -11.41 7.03 -4.83
N ALA A 25 -11.12 5.76 -4.51
CA ALA A 25 -10.03 5.43 -3.59
C ALA A 25 -8.64 5.50 -4.25
N ARG A 26 -8.57 5.61 -5.59
CA ARG A 26 -7.35 5.88 -6.36
C ARG A 26 -6.22 4.85 -6.20
N CYS A 27 -6.50 3.69 -5.60
CA CYS A 27 -5.50 2.68 -5.28
C CYS A 27 -4.84 2.10 -6.54
N ILE A 28 -5.61 1.96 -7.62
CA ILE A 28 -5.13 1.41 -8.90
C ILE A 28 -4.01 2.24 -9.55
N ASN A 29 -3.84 3.51 -9.17
CA ASN A 29 -2.79 4.36 -9.73
C ASN A 29 -1.38 3.81 -9.47
N CYS A 30 -1.20 3.04 -8.40
CA CYS A 30 0.04 2.32 -8.10
C CYS A 30 -0.17 0.80 -8.03
N HIS A 31 -1.31 0.35 -7.49
CA HIS A 31 -1.62 -1.07 -7.35
C HIS A 31 -2.43 -1.61 -8.53
N ASN A 32 -1.80 -1.68 -9.71
CA ASN A 32 -2.41 -2.16 -10.95
C ASN A 32 -1.77 -3.46 -11.45
N SER A 33 -2.10 -3.87 -12.67
CA SER A 33 -1.63 -5.10 -13.31
C SER A 33 -2.10 -6.38 -12.59
N PRO A 34 -1.82 -7.58 -13.14
CA PRO A 34 -2.12 -8.83 -12.46
C PRO A 34 -1.48 -8.97 -11.09
N LEU A 35 -0.43 -8.20 -10.75
CA LEU A 35 0.22 -8.27 -9.44
C LEU A 35 -0.34 -7.28 -8.42
N PHE A 36 -1.30 -6.41 -8.78
CA PHE A 36 -1.72 -5.30 -7.92
C PHE A 36 -0.52 -4.46 -7.45
N SER A 37 0.41 -4.22 -8.38
CA SER A 37 1.59 -3.39 -8.24
C SER A 37 2.05 -2.96 -9.64
N ASP A 38 2.49 -1.72 -9.73
CA ASP A 38 3.19 -1.15 -10.89
C ASP A 38 4.69 -1.49 -10.89
N ASN A 39 5.19 -2.16 -9.85
CA ASN A 39 6.61 -2.43 -9.59
C ASN A 39 7.52 -1.18 -9.56
N LYS A 40 6.93 0.01 -9.38
CA LYS A 40 7.67 1.27 -9.26
C LYS A 40 7.90 1.61 -7.79
N PHE A 41 8.59 2.73 -7.57
CA PHE A 41 8.95 3.22 -6.26
C PHE A 41 8.27 4.57 -6.01
N HIS A 42 7.59 4.68 -4.86
CA HIS A 42 6.83 5.86 -4.48
C HIS A 42 7.10 6.21 -3.02
N ASN A 43 7.08 7.49 -2.70
CA ASN A 43 7.20 7.96 -1.32
C ASN A 43 5.81 8.17 -0.74
N THR A 44 5.48 7.41 0.31
CA THR A 44 4.20 7.50 1.02
C THR A 44 4.26 8.36 2.28
N GLY A 45 5.37 9.05 2.52
CA GLY A 45 5.56 9.94 3.66
C GLY A 45 5.95 9.25 4.97
N LEU A 46 6.14 7.92 4.95
CA LEU A 46 6.49 7.11 6.12
C LEU A 46 8.00 6.89 6.29
N THR A 47 8.84 7.79 5.78
CA THR A 47 10.31 7.69 5.87
C THR A 47 10.88 8.12 7.22
N TYR A 48 10.09 8.78 8.08
CA TYR A 48 10.53 9.29 9.40
C TYR A 48 11.78 10.18 9.34
N TYR A 49 11.99 10.87 8.21
CA TYR A 49 13.17 11.69 7.95
C TYR A 49 13.50 12.67 9.08
N GLY A 50 14.75 12.63 9.54
CA GLY A 50 15.29 13.39 10.67
C GLY A 50 14.72 12.98 12.04
N ARG A 51 14.19 11.76 12.19
CA ARG A 51 13.61 11.25 13.45
C ARG A 51 14.08 9.83 13.74
N LYS A 52 13.77 9.35 14.96
CA LYS A 52 13.93 7.94 15.32
C LYS A 52 13.13 7.05 14.35
N TYR A 53 13.76 5.98 13.87
CA TYR A 53 13.26 5.06 12.83
C TYR A 53 13.27 5.61 11.41
N GLU A 54 14.17 6.56 11.11
CA GLU A 54 14.42 6.99 9.73
C GLU A 54 14.77 5.79 8.84
N ASP A 55 14.09 5.72 7.71
CA ASP A 55 14.39 4.81 6.62
C ASP A 55 14.28 5.58 5.30
N LEU A 56 15.42 5.74 4.62
CA LEU A 56 15.54 6.47 3.37
C LEU A 56 15.11 5.62 2.16
N GLY A 57 14.80 4.33 2.37
CA GLY A 57 14.31 3.41 1.36
C GLY A 57 15.28 3.26 0.19
N ARG A 58 14.77 3.44 -1.03
CA ARG A 58 15.52 3.27 -2.28
C ARG A 58 16.82 4.08 -2.33
N TYR A 59 16.85 5.26 -1.70
CA TYR A 59 18.06 6.09 -1.63
C TYR A 59 19.27 5.33 -1.08
N GLY A 60 19.09 4.45 -0.09
CA GLY A 60 20.18 3.67 0.50
C GLY A 60 20.89 2.74 -0.50
N HIS A 61 20.28 2.46 -1.65
CA HIS A 61 20.88 1.67 -2.72
C HIS A 61 21.33 2.50 -3.93
N THR A 62 20.69 3.64 -4.19
CA THR A 62 20.94 4.41 -5.42
C THR A 62 21.79 5.65 -5.20
N GLY A 63 21.81 6.21 -3.98
CA GLY A 63 22.45 7.49 -3.66
C GLY A 63 21.81 8.72 -4.31
N LYS A 64 20.69 8.55 -5.03
CA LYS A 64 20.03 9.62 -5.80
C LYS A 64 19.01 10.36 -4.94
N LYS A 65 19.16 11.68 -4.79
CA LYS A 65 18.28 12.53 -3.95
C LYS A 65 16.78 12.34 -4.24
N GLU A 66 16.41 12.09 -5.49
CA GLU A 66 15.03 11.86 -5.91
C GLU A 66 14.45 10.54 -5.38
N ASP A 67 15.27 9.61 -4.89
CA ASP A 67 14.85 8.32 -4.35
C ASP A 67 14.63 8.33 -2.82
N VAL A 68 14.86 9.45 -2.15
CA VAL A 68 14.73 9.56 -0.69
C VAL A 68 13.28 9.27 -0.26
N GLY A 69 13.14 8.30 0.64
CA GLY A 69 11.88 7.86 1.22
C GLY A 69 10.98 7.10 0.24
N LYS A 70 11.47 6.75 -0.96
CA LYS A 70 10.70 5.94 -1.91
C LYS A 70 10.84 4.45 -1.57
N PHE A 71 9.71 3.77 -1.54
CA PHE A 71 9.63 2.32 -1.37
C PHE A 71 8.92 1.69 -2.57
N ARG A 72 9.24 0.44 -2.86
CA ARG A 72 8.58 -0.30 -3.94
C ARG A 72 7.09 -0.47 -3.61
N THR A 73 6.22 -0.26 -4.59
CA THR A 73 4.81 -0.65 -4.50
C THR A 73 4.75 -2.17 -4.30
N VAL A 74 4.38 -2.63 -3.11
CA VAL A 74 4.24 -4.07 -2.85
C VAL A 74 3.00 -4.63 -3.55
N THR A 75 3.03 -5.93 -3.87
CA THR A 75 1.83 -6.63 -4.35
C THR A 75 0.75 -6.64 -3.28
N LEU A 76 -0.51 -6.57 -3.68
CA LEU A 76 -1.66 -6.80 -2.79
C LEU A 76 -2.19 -8.24 -2.87
N ARG A 77 -1.55 -9.13 -3.62
CA ARG A 77 -1.88 -10.56 -3.55
C ARG A 77 -1.54 -11.09 -2.17
N GLU A 78 -2.44 -11.90 -1.62
CA GLU A 78 -2.34 -12.47 -0.27
C GLU A 78 -2.30 -11.43 0.86
N VAL A 79 -2.69 -10.17 0.60
CA VAL A 79 -2.59 -9.07 1.59
C VAL A 79 -3.34 -9.35 2.90
N ALA A 80 -4.35 -10.22 2.91
CA ALA A 80 -5.05 -10.60 4.14
C ALA A 80 -4.16 -11.40 5.12
N ARG A 81 -3.03 -11.95 4.66
CA ARG A 81 -2.15 -12.85 5.42
C ARG A 81 -0.77 -12.27 5.74
N THR A 82 -0.52 -11.02 5.34
CA THR A 82 0.81 -10.40 5.44
C THR A 82 0.85 -9.26 6.44
N ALA A 83 0.02 -9.33 7.48
CA ALA A 83 0.14 -8.41 8.61
C ALA A 83 1.44 -8.71 9.39
N PRO A 84 2.09 -7.70 9.99
CA PRO A 84 1.73 -6.28 9.96
C PRO A 84 2.12 -5.58 8.64
N TYR A 85 1.49 -4.44 8.36
CA TYR A 85 1.60 -3.72 7.09
C TYR A 85 2.59 -2.55 7.12
N MET A 86 2.96 -2.09 5.90
CA MET A 86 4.00 -1.11 5.58
C MET A 86 5.43 -1.64 5.81
N HIS A 87 6.43 -0.95 5.27
CA HIS A 87 7.84 -1.36 5.36
C HIS A 87 8.34 -1.45 6.82
N ASN A 88 7.73 -0.69 7.71
CA ASN A 88 8.09 -0.63 9.13
C ASN A 88 7.15 -1.44 10.05
N GLY A 89 6.17 -2.16 9.49
CA GLY A 89 5.30 -3.05 10.26
C GLY A 89 4.44 -2.38 11.34
N ILE A 90 4.16 -1.08 11.26
CA ILE A 90 3.45 -0.35 12.33
C ILE A 90 1.94 -0.60 12.35
N PHE A 91 1.37 -1.16 11.28
CA PHE A 91 -0.07 -1.35 11.15
C PHE A 91 -0.44 -2.83 11.34
N PRO A 92 -1.12 -3.22 12.44
CA PRO A 92 -1.55 -4.61 12.62
C PRO A 92 -2.77 -4.98 11.75
N HIS A 93 -3.49 -3.99 11.23
CA HIS A 93 -4.76 -4.19 10.51
C HIS A 93 -4.90 -3.30 9.28
N LEU A 94 -5.51 -3.84 8.20
CA LEU A 94 -5.80 -3.09 6.96
C LEU A 94 -6.64 -1.84 7.17
N ARG A 95 -7.53 -1.82 8.18
CA ARG A 95 -8.35 -0.64 8.47
C ARG A 95 -7.50 0.60 8.75
N GLY A 96 -6.41 0.44 9.49
CA GLY A 96 -5.48 1.54 9.77
C GLY A 96 -4.77 2.03 8.52
N VAL A 97 -4.37 1.11 7.64
CA VAL A 97 -3.77 1.43 6.33
C VAL A 97 -4.74 2.22 5.45
N ILE A 98 -5.98 1.74 5.29
CA ILE A 98 -7.01 2.41 4.50
C ILE A 98 -7.28 3.81 5.03
N ASN A 99 -7.40 3.97 6.36
CA ASN A 99 -7.62 5.28 6.98
C ASN A 99 -6.46 6.25 6.72
N LEU A 100 -5.22 5.76 6.73
CA LEU A 100 -4.06 6.61 6.45
C LEU A 100 -4.03 7.08 4.99
N TYR A 101 -4.36 6.19 4.04
CA TYR A 101 -4.51 6.57 2.64
C TYR A 101 -5.68 7.53 2.41
N ASP A 102 -6.81 7.32 3.07
CA ASP A 102 -7.97 8.23 3.03
C ASP A 102 -7.62 9.64 3.52
N ALA A 103 -6.77 9.74 4.56
CA ALA A 103 -6.23 10.99 5.07
C ALA A 103 -5.18 11.64 4.14
N GLY A 104 -4.79 10.99 3.05
CA GLY A 104 -3.84 11.49 2.05
C GLY A 104 -2.37 11.21 2.36
N MET A 105 -2.10 10.32 3.31
CA MET A 105 -0.78 9.97 3.85
C MET A 105 -0.03 11.15 4.53
N PRO A 106 0.97 10.89 5.39
CA PRO A 106 1.78 11.94 5.99
C PRO A 106 2.49 12.78 4.93
N ARG A 107 2.54 14.09 5.15
CA ARG A 107 3.28 15.05 4.32
C ARG A 107 4.25 15.79 5.23
N PRO A 108 5.54 15.38 5.29
CA PRO A 108 6.50 16.04 6.15
C PRO A 108 6.68 17.49 5.73
N VAL A 109 6.70 18.40 6.70
CA VAL A 109 6.89 19.83 6.49
C VAL A 109 8.31 20.19 6.90
N ARG A 110 9.01 20.95 6.05
CA ARG A 110 10.36 21.43 6.33
C ARG A 110 10.38 22.30 7.59
N LYS A 111 11.29 22.00 8.50
CA LYS A 111 11.61 22.90 9.63
C LYS A 111 12.56 24.01 9.17
N PRO A 112 12.69 25.13 9.90
CA PRO A 112 13.56 26.24 9.51
C PRO A 112 15.02 25.84 9.17
N HIS A 113 15.61 24.88 9.90
CA HIS A 113 16.97 24.39 9.63
C HIS A 113 17.07 23.46 8.41
N GLN A 114 15.94 22.98 7.86
CA GLN A 114 15.88 22.05 6.72
C GLN A 114 15.54 22.76 5.40
N GLN A 115 15.48 24.09 5.39
CA GLN A 115 15.09 24.85 4.19
C GLN A 115 16.06 24.68 3.02
N ARG A 116 17.33 24.40 3.33
CA ARG A 116 18.38 24.13 2.32
C ARG A 116 18.73 22.64 2.20
N ASP A 117 17.98 21.77 2.85
CA ASP A 117 18.22 20.32 2.82
C ASP A 117 17.75 19.73 1.49
N SER A 118 18.70 19.34 0.65
CA SER A 118 18.45 18.78 -0.68
C SER A 118 17.91 17.35 -0.66
N LEU A 119 18.01 16.65 0.48
CA LEU A 119 17.53 15.29 0.66
C LEU A 119 16.14 15.23 1.29
N PHE A 120 15.59 16.36 1.75
CA PHE A 120 14.29 16.36 2.40
C PHE A 120 13.21 15.73 1.49
N PRO A 121 12.53 14.67 1.96
CA PRO A 121 11.65 13.85 1.12
C PRO A 121 10.32 14.53 0.83
N GLU A 122 9.78 14.22 -0.35
CA GLU A 122 8.45 14.67 -0.76
C GLU A 122 7.51 13.48 -0.94
N THR A 123 6.39 13.51 -0.22
CA THR A 123 5.30 12.54 -0.38
C THR A 123 4.71 12.66 -1.79
N SER A 124 4.54 11.51 -2.46
CA SER A 124 4.07 11.41 -3.84
C SER A 124 2.85 12.30 -4.11
N PRO A 125 2.82 13.06 -5.22
CA PRO A 125 1.68 13.90 -5.58
C PRO A 125 0.42 13.09 -5.93
N LEU A 126 0.58 11.79 -6.20
CA LEU A 126 -0.53 10.87 -6.47
C LEU A 126 -1.44 10.67 -5.26
N LEU A 127 -0.90 10.82 -4.05
CA LEU A 127 -1.60 10.65 -2.78
C LEU A 127 -2.42 11.90 -2.46
N LYS A 128 -3.73 11.74 -2.35
CA LYS A 128 -4.69 12.81 -2.08
C LYS A 128 -5.63 12.36 -0.96
N LYS A 129 -6.22 13.31 -0.24
CA LYS A 129 -7.36 13.01 0.64
C LYS A 129 -8.49 12.44 -0.22
N LEU A 130 -9.09 11.34 0.24
CA LEU A 130 -10.05 10.57 -0.56
C LEU A 130 -11.50 10.84 -0.14
N HIS A 131 -11.71 11.30 1.10
CA HIS A 131 -13.03 11.59 1.66
C HIS A 131 -13.98 10.39 1.54
N LEU A 132 -13.47 9.20 1.88
CA LEU A 132 -14.24 7.97 1.88
C LEU A 132 -15.16 7.93 3.10
N THR A 133 -16.41 7.52 2.89
CA THR A 133 -17.32 7.18 3.98
C THR A 133 -16.87 5.87 4.65
N ASP A 134 -17.39 5.59 5.84
CA ASP A 134 -17.06 4.33 6.53
C ASP A 134 -17.52 3.09 5.74
N ASP A 135 -18.68 3.17 5.07
CA ASP A 135 -19.17 2.10 4.21
C ASP A 135 -18.29 1.87 2.97
N GLU A 136 -17.74 2.95 2.39
CA GLU A 136 -16.79 2.85 1.29
C GLU A 136 -15.48 2.20 1.75
N LYS A 137 -14.99 2.56 2.95
CA LYS A 137 -13.79 1.93 3.54
C LYS A 137 -14.02 0.45 3.84
N LEU A 138 -15.19 0.08 4.34
CA LEU A 138 -15.57 -1.32 4.56
C LEU A 138 -15.65 -2.09 3.25
N SER A 139 -16.23 -1.49 2.21
CA SER A 139 -16.32 -2.10 0.87
C SER A 139 -14.93 -2.28 0.25
N LEU A 140 -14.07 -1.27 0.34
CA LEU A 140 -12.69 -1.36 -0.12
C LEU A 140 -11.92 -2.47 0.61
N ARG A 141 -12.06 -2.56 1.94
CA ARG A 141 -11.48 -3.65 2.72
C ARG A 141 -12.01 -5.01 2.27
N ALA A 142 -13.32 -5.14 2.05
CA ALA A 142 -13.93 -6.40 1.60
C ALA A 142 -13.28 -6.85 0.29
N PHE A 143 -13.16 -5.96 -0.69
CA PHE A 143 -12.46 -6.25 -1.94
C PHE A 143 -11.00 -6.69 -1.72
N LEU A 144 -10.22 -5.99 -0.88
CA LEU A 144 -8.82 -6.36 -0.62
C LEU A 144 -8.68 -7.79 -0.05
N LEU A 145 -9.65 -8.24 0.75
CA LEU A 145 -9.64 -9.60 1.29
C LEU A 145 -9.87 -10.67 0.21
N THR A 146 -10.52 -10.32 -0.90
CA THR A 146 -10.72 -11.22 -2.06
C THR A 146 -9.42 -11.55 -2.80
N LEU A 147 -8.36 -10.77 -2.57
CA LEU A 147 -7.05 -10.92 -3.22
C LEU A 147 -6.21 -12.06 -2.61
N THR A 148 -6.82 -12.88 -1.77
CA THR A 148 -6.19 -13.98 -1.04
C THR A 148 -6.76 -15.31 -1.53
N SER A 149 -5.87 -16.22 -1.91
CA SER A 149 -6.23 -17.57 -2.33
C SER A 149 -6.80 -18.41 -1.18
N ARG A 150 -7.56 -19.45 -1.51
CA ARG A 150 -7.96 -20.46 -0.51
C ARG A 150 -6.69 -21.11 0.04
N ALA A 151 -6.60 -21.23 1.36
CA ALA A 151 -5.46 -21.87 2.00
C ALA A 151 -5.33 -23.31 1.50
N ARG A 152 -4.18 -23.65 0.92
CA ARG A 152 -3.81 -25.02 0.61
C ARG A 152 -2.87 -25.50 1.70
N ARG A 153 -3.17 -26.64 2.31
CA ARG A 153 -2.21 -27.31 3.18
C ARG A 153 -1.20 -28.02 2.28
N GLU A 154 0.07 -27.65 2.42
CA GLU A 154 1.17 -28.36 1.79
C GLU A 154 1.87 -29.21 2.85
N ALA A 155 2.11 -30.48 2.54
CA ALA A 155 2.89 -31.35 3.41
C ALA A 155 4.37 -30.94 3.30
N PRO A 156 5.11 -30.82 4.43
CA PRO A 156 6.53 -30.57 4.38
C PRO A 156 7.22 -31.67 3.55
N PRO A 157 8.13 -31.32 2.63
CA PRO A 157 8.93 -32.33 1.94
C PRO A 157 9.80 -33.06 2.97
N GLY A 158 10.06 -34.35 2.73
CA GLY A 158 11.06 -35.07 3.50
C GLY A 158 12.43 -34.40 3.34
N LEU A 159 13.10 -34.09 4.45
CA LEU A 159 14.45 -33.54 4.40
C LEU A 159 15.43 -34.64 3.98
N PRO A 160 16.42 -34.35 3.11
CA PRO A 160 17.54 -35.25 2.87
C PRO A 160 18.25 -35.58 4.19
N LYS A 161 18.75 -36.82 4.31
CA LYS A 161 19.57 -37.26 5.45
C LYS A 161 20.98 -36.68 5.37
#